data_AF-A0A558BB07-F1
#
_entry.id   AF-A0A558BB07-F1
#
_cell.length_a   1.000
_cell.length_b   1.000
_cell.length_c   1.000
_cell.angle_alpha   90.00
_cell.angle_beta   90.00
_cell.angle_gamma   90.00
#
_symmetry.space_group_name_H-M   'P 1'
#
loop_
_entity.id
_entity.type
_entity.pdbx_description
1 polymer ?
#
loop_
_entity_poly.entity_id
_entity_poly.type
_entity_poly.pdbx_seq_one_letter_code
_entity_poly.pdbx_strand_id
1 'polypeptide(L)'
;MATHTVLTMAIPKPDDPESALAAASINVGHETAGLAQWECIRQFMENGPEACPDPKEDETLAHYKAKCHQARKEMPLLPWLVKKLGDWFFQRYLAHIITERRIKTLALKSLPEELKAWSAPLPKEQWAKPSEALQGLNQQLTRAYERGLKFTQMGSVSEWQAGREEKQQQKRGRGRFRA
;
A
#
# COMPACT_ATOMS: atom_id res chain seq x y z
N MET A 1 8.79 -14.99 -20.48
CA MET A 1 7.98 -15.31 -19.29
C MET A 1 7.45 -13.99 -18.75
N ALA A 2 6.15 -13.83 -18.53
CA ALA A 2 5.60 -12.61 -17.94
C ALA A 2 5.92 -12.61 -16.44
N THR A 3 6.69 -11.63 -15.98
CA THR A 3 7.01 -11.47 -14.56
C THR A 3 5.76 -10.97 -13.84
N HIS A 4 5.07 -11.85 -13.12
CA HIS A 4 3.93 -11.45 -12.30
C HIS A 4 4.43 -10.92 -10.97
N THR A 5 4.35 -9.60 -10.78
CA THR A 5 4.60 -9.00 -9.46
C THR A 5 3.37 -9.20 -8.59
N VAL A 6 3.54 -9.92 -7.48
CA VAL A 6 2.49 -10.22 -6.52
C VAL A 6 2.89 -9.72 -5.13
N LEU A 7 1.91 -9.21 -4.38
CA LEU A 7 2.03 -8.98 -2.95
C LEU A 7 1.51 -10.24 -2.24
N THR A 8 2.37 -10.91 -1.50
CA THR A 8 2.03 -12.15 -0.78
C THR A 8 2.01 -11.91 0.71
N MET A 9 0.86 -12.16 1.34
CA MET A 9 0.70 -12.25 2.78
C MET A 9 0.76 -13.72 3.17
N ALA A 10 1.74 -14.09 4.00
CA ALA A 10 1.97 -15.47 4.39
C ALA A 10 2.01 -15.60 5.92
N ILE A 11 1.46 -16.71 6.43
CA ILE A 11 1.59 -17.11 7.82
C ILE A 11 2.86 -17.96 7.90
N PRO A 12 3.96 -17.46 8.49
CA PRO A 12 5.21 -18.20 8.57
C PRO A 12 5.04 -19.44 9.44
N LYS A 13 5.78 -20.51 9.12
CA LYS A 13 5.90 -21.65 10.04
C LYS A 13 6.76 -21.24 11.24
N PRO A 14 6.42 -21.67 12.47
CA PRO A 14 7.19 -21.32 13.66
C PRO A 14 8.63 -21.85 13.61
N ASP A 15 8.85 -23.00 12.96
CA ASP A 15 10.16 -23.66 12.89
C ASP A 15 10.94 -23.37 11.59
N ASP A 16 10.29 -22.74 10.60
CA ASP A 16 10.88 -22.46 9.28
C ASP A 16 10.36 -21.12 8.74
N PRO A 17 11.13 -20.02 8.89
CA PRO A 17 10.71 -18.70 8.47
C PRO A 17 10.68 -18.53 6.94
N GLU A 18 11.29 -19.43 6.17
CA GLU A 18 11.25 -19.40 4.69
C GLU A 18 10.03 -20.12 4.12
N SER A 19 9.31 -20.88 4.95
CA SER A 19 8.10 -21.60 4.57
C SER A 19 6.86 -21.01 5.23
N ALA A 20 5.71 -21.17 4.57
CA ALA A 20 4.43 -20.67 5.04
C ALA A 20 3.46 -21.81 5.32
N LEU A 21 2.67 -21.68 6.39
CA LEU A 21 1.51 -22.53 6.67
C LEU A 21 0.38 -22.26 5.68
N ALA A 22 0.20 -20.98 5.34
CA ALA A 22 -0.74 -20.51 4.34
C ALA A 22 -0.23 -19.21 3.73
N ALA A 23 -0.57 -18.97 2.46
CA ALA A 23 -0.24 -17.73 1.78
C ALA A 23 -1.41 -17.29 0.90
N ALA A 24 -1.67 -15.99 0.90
CA ALA A 24 -2.59 -15.34 -0.02
C ALA A 24 -1.80 -14.30 -0.82
N SER A 25 -1.95 -14.34 -2.15
CA SER A 25 -1.23 -13.45 -3.06
C SER A 25 -2.20 -12.62 -3.89
N ILE A 26 -1.92 -11.34 -4.01
CA ILE A 26 -2.67 -10.39 -4.83
C ILE A 26 -1.75 -9.93 -5.96
N ASN A 27 -2.24 -9.95 -7.20
CA ASN A 27 -1.51 -9.38 -8.32
C ASN A 27 -1.48 -7.85 -8.18
N VAL A 28 -0.27 -7.28 -8.14
CA VAL A 28 -0.08 -5.83 -7.97
C VAL A 28 0.45 -5.17 -9.23
N GLY A 29 0.89 -5.96 -10.21
CA GLY A 29 1.34 -5.50 -11.54
C GLY A 29 2.68 -4.78 -11.54
N HIS A 30 3.01 -4.03 -10.49
CA HIS A 30 4.27 -3.33 -10.31
C HIS A 30 4.68 -3.28 -8.83
N GLU A 31 5.98 -3.29 -8.56
CA GLU A 31 6.52 -3.31 -7.19
C GLU A 31 6.05 -2.12 -6.36
N THR A 32 6.06 -0.91 -6.94
CA THR A 32 5.60 0.30 -6.23
C THR A 32 4.13 0.24 -5.86
N ALA A 33 3.30 -0.44 -6.64
CA ALA A 33 1.89 -0.65 -6.32
C ALA A 33 1.75 -1.64 -5.17
N GLY A 34 2.55 -2.71 -5.15
CA GLY A 34 2.62 -3.64 -4.02
C GLY A 34 3.06 -2.97 -2.72
N LEU A 35 4.10 -2.14 -2.78
CA LEU A 35 4.57 -1.36 -1.63
C LEU A 35 3.51 -0.36 -1.14
N ALA A 36 2.83 0.34 -2.05
CA ALA A 36 1.76 1.25 -1.69
C ALA A 36 0.57 0.53 -1.04
N GLN A 37 0.21 -0.66 -1.54
CA GLN A 37 -0.84 -1.49 -0.94
C GLN A 37 -0.43 -1.99 0.44
N TRP A 38 0.80 -2.46 0.61
CA TRP A 38 1.34 -2.86 1.91
C TRP A 38 1.28 -1.71 2.93
N GLU A 39 1.73 -0.52 2.52
CA GLU A 39 1.72 0.66 3.39
C GLU A 39 0.30 1.08 3.77
N CYS A 40 -0.66 0.97 2.85
CA CYS A 40 -2.08 1.20 3.13
C CYS A 40 -2.64 0.20 4.16
N ILE A 41 -2.33 -1.09 4.04
CA ILE A 41 -2.73 -2.13 5.01
C ILE A 41 -2.11 -1.86 6.38
N ARG A 42 -0.82 -1.52 6.43
CA ARG A 42 -0.11 -1.18 7.67
C ARG A 42 -0.75 0.03 8.35
N GLN A 43 -1.00 1.09 7.59
CA GLN A 43 -1.61 2.32 8.10
C GLN A 43 -3.04 2.08 8.60
N PHE A 44 -3.82 1.25 7.90
CA PHE A 44 -5.14 0.77 8.34
C PHE A 44 -5.07 0.07 9.69
N MET A 45 -4.14 -0.88 9.84
CA MET A 45 -4.00 -1.68 11.07
C MET A 45 -3.53 -0.85 12.26
N GLU A 46 -2.68 0.15 12.04
CA GLU A 46 -2.11 0.97 13.12
C GLU A 46 -3.01 2.14 13.54
N ASN A 47 -3.58 2.85 12.56
CA ASN A 47 -4.27 4.13 12.78
C ASN A 47 -5.76 4.08 12.43
N GLY A 48 -6.24 2.95 11.90
CA GLY A 48 -7.63 2.76 11.51
C GLY A 48 -7.94 3.21 10.07
N PRO A 49 -9.22 3.08 9.66
CA PRO A 49 -9.66 3.34 8.29
C PRO A 49 -9.47 4.79 7.84
N GLU A 50 -9.62 5.76 8.75
CA GLU A 50 -9.49 7.19 8.45
C GLU A 50 -8.08 7.61 8.03
N ALA A 51 -7.08 6.77 8.31
CA ALA A 51 -5.69 7.02 7.95
C ALA A 51 -5.34 6.52 6.54
N CYS A 52 -6.20 5.71 5.91
CA CYS A 52 -5.97 5.23 4.56
C CYS A 52 -6.19 6.36 3.54
N PRO A 53 -5.37 6.43 2.48
CA PRO A 53 -5.62 7.37 1.40
C PRO A 53 -6.94 7.05 0.69
N ASP A 54 -7.66 8.10 0.30
CA ASP A 54 -8.86 7.95 -0.50
C ASP A 54 -8.57 7.21 -1.81
N PRO A 55 -9.52 6.39 -2.30
CA PRO A 55 -9.39 5.74 -3.61
C PRO A 55 -9.10 6.79 -4.69
N LYS A 56 -8.14 6.49 -5.57
CA LYS A 56 -7.88 7.36 -6.72
C LYS A 56 -9.11 7.41 -7.62
N GLU A 57 -9.65 8.62 -7.86
CA GLU A 57 -10.80 8.82 -8.75
C GLU A 57 -10.44 8.79 -10.25
N ASP A 58 -9.22 8.39 -10.60
CA ASP A 58 -8.66 8.45 -11.96
C ASP A 58 -9.49 7.68 -13.01
N GLU A 59 -10.28 6.71 -12.59
CA GLU A 59 -11.06 5.82 -13.46
C GLU A 59 -12.49 6.32 -13.73
N THR A 60 -12.91 7.44 -13.12
CA THR A 60 -14.26 7.99 -13.29
C THR A 60 -14.38 8.83 -14.56
N LEU A 61 -15.56 8.81 -15.22
CA LEU A 61 -15.85 9.71 -16.34
C LEU A 61 -15.80 11.18 -15.94
N ALA A 62 -16.16 11.50 -14.69
CA ALA A 62 -16.08 12.85 -14.16
C ALA A 62 -14.64 13.37 -14.20
N HIS A 63 -13.70 12.56 -13.70
CA HIS A 63 -12.28 12.88 -13.73
C HIS A 63 -11.73 12.97 -15.16
N TYR A 64 -12.11 12.06 -16.05
CA TYR A 64 -11.75 12.13 -17.47
C TYR A 64 -12.25 13.42 -18.14
N LYS A 65 -13.50 13.82 -17.87
CA LYS A 65 -14.08 15.08 -18.39
C LYS A 65 -13.34 16.29 -17.84
N ALA A 66 -13.04 16.32 -16.55
CA ALA A 66 -12.27 17.39 -15.92
C ALA A 66 -10.88 17.54 -16.58
N LYS A 67 -10.15 16.43 -16.76
CA LYS A 67 -8.87 16.42 -17.49
C LYS A 67 -9.02 16.91 -18.93
N CYS A 68 -10.10 16.57 -19.63
CA CYS A 68 -10.37 17.08 -20.97
C CYS A 68 -10.63 18.59 -20.98
N HIS A 69 -11.37 19.11 -20.01
CA HIS A 69 -11.63 20.54 -19.85
C HIS A 69 -10.34 21.30 -19.55
N GLN A 70 -9.51 20.78 -18.65
CA GLN A 70 -8.21 21.37 -18.34
C GLN A 70 -7.30 21.38 -19.58
N ALA A 71 -7.16 20.24 -20.27
CA ALA A 71 -6.36 20.15 -21.49
C ALA A 71 -6.85 21.09 -22.60
N ARG A 72 -8.16 21.40 -22.67
CA ARG A 72 -8.69 22.39 -23.62
C ARG A 72 -8.23 23.81 -23.27
N LYS A 73 -8.09 24.16 -22.00
CA LYS A 73 -7.59 25.47 -21.55
C LYS A 73 -6.11 25.64 -21.86
N GLU A 74 -5.34 24.55 -21.78
CA GLU A 74 -3.89 24.55 -21.95
C GLU A 74 -3.44 24.44 -23.42
N MET A 75 -4.24 23.82 -24.30
CA MET A 75 -3.87 23.61 -25.71
C MET A 75 -4.45 24.65 -26.68
N PRO A 76 -3.68 25.01 -27.73
CA PRO A 76 -4.22 25.65 -28.92
C PRO A 76 -5.29 24.79 -29.62
N LEU A 77 -6.13 25.43 -30.44
CA LEU A 77 -7.31 24.78 -31.02
C LEU A 77 -6.97 23.60 -31.96
N LEU A 78 -5.96 23.76 -32.81
CA LEU A 78 -5.61 22.75 -33.84
C LEU A 78 -5.13 21.42 -33.22
N PRO A 79 -4.14 21.42 -32.29
CA PRO A 79 -3.72 20.19 -31.60
C PRO A 79 -4.85 19.55 -30.80
N TRP A 80 -5.74 20.35 -30.21
CA TRP A 80 -6.90 19.83 -29.49
C TRP A 80 -7.88 19.09 -30.41
N LEU A 81 -8.13 19.60 -31.62
CA LEU A 81 -8.98 18.92 -32.61
C LEU A 81 -8.36 17.60 -33.07
N VAL A 82 -7.06 17.57 -33.37
CA VAL A 82 -6.34 16.34 -33.73
C VAL A 82 -6.43 15.32 -32.59
N LYS A 83 -6.21 15.75 -31.34
CA LYS A 83 -6.41 14.90 -30.16
C LYS A 83 -7.83 14.35 -30.09
N LYS A 84 -8.85 15.16 -30.34
CA LYS A 84 -10.25 14.70 -30.27
C LYS A 84 -10.61 13.73 -31.38
N LEU A 85 -10.07 13.91 -32.58
CA LEU A 85 -10.18 12.93 -33.65
C LEU A 85 -9.51 11.61 -33.28
N GLY A 86 -8.31 11.67 -32.69
CA GLY A 86 -7.62 10.48 -32.16
C GLY A 86 -8.40 9.80 -31.04
N ASP A 87 -8.89 10.55 -30.05
CA ASP A 87 -9.71 10.05 -28.94
C ASP A 87 -10.98 9.36 -29.45
N TRP A 88 -11.61 9.92 -30.49
CA TRP A 88 -12.77 9.32 -31.15
C TRP A 88 -12.36 8.05 -31.91
N PHE A 89 -11.30 8.08 -32.71
CA PHE A 89 -10.82 6.93 -33.48
C PHE A 89 -10.47 5.74 -32.58
N PHE A 90 -9.74 5.99 -31.49
CA PHE A 90 -9.40 4.99 -30.48
C PHE A 90 -10.54 4.71 -29.49
N GLN A 91 -11.72 5.28 -29.70
CA GLN A 91 -12.92 5.07 -28.88
C GLN A 91 -12.66 5.30 -27.37
N ARG A 92 -11.76 6.25 -27.05
CA ARG A 92 -11.26 6.45 -25.68
C ARG A 92 -12.38 6.84 -24.71
N TYR A 93 -13.33 7.66 -25.16
CA TYR A 93 -14.49 8.01 -24.35
C TYR A 93 -15.38 6.80 -24.06
N LEU A 94 -15.62 5.95 -25.07
CA LEU A 94 -16.40 4.72 -24.89
C LEU A 94 -15.70 3.76 -23.92
N ALA A 95 -14.37 3.66 -23.98
CA ALA A 95 -13.59 2.87 -23.03
C ALA A 95 -13.83 3.33 -21.58
N HIS A 96 -13.79 4.64 -21.29
CA HIS A 96 -14.11 5.16 -19.96
C HIS A 96 -15.56 4.87 -19.54
N ILE A 97 -16.54 4.94 -20.45
CA ILE A 97 -17.93 4.57 -20.15
C ILE A 97 -18.04 3.09 -19.77
N ILE A 98 -17.40 2.21 -20.55
CA ILE A 98 -17.43 0.77 -20.31
C ILE A 98 -16.73 0.44 -19.00
N THR A 99 -15.57 1.03 -18.74
CA THR A 99 -14.82 0.83 -17.48
C THR A 99 -15.63 1.28 -16.28
N GLU A 100 -16.19 2.49 -16.29
CA GLU A 100 -17.01 2.96 -15.17
C GLU A 100 -18.26 2.11 -14.98
N ARG A 101 -18.93 1.71 -16.07
CA ARG A 101 -20.07 0.78 -15.99
C ARG A 101 -19.63 -0.55 -15.38
N ARG A 102 -18.53 -1.13 -15.87
CA ARG A 102 -17.97 -2.38 -15.36
C ARG A 102 -17.67 -2.27 -13.89
N ILE A 103 -16.96 -1.23 -13.44
CA ILE A 103 -16.69 -0.98 -12.03
C ILE A 103 -17.99 -0.89 -11.22
N LYS A 104 -18.96 -0.06 -11.64
CA LYS A 104 -20.25 0.05 -10.93
C LYS A 104 -21.08 -1.24 -10.93
N THR A 105 -20.89 -2.12 -11.91
CA THR A 105 -21.62 -3.39 -12.02
C THR A 105 -20.91 -4.59 -11.38
N LEU A 106 -19.57 -4.62 -11.40
CA LEU A 106 -18.71 -5.73 -10.99
C LEU A 106 -18.02 -5.48 -9.64
N ALA A 107 -17.80 -4.22 -9.24
CA ALA A 107 -17.50 -3.94 -7.84
C ALA A 107 -18.68 -4.50 -7.05
N LEU A 108 -18.40 -5.46 -6.16
CA LEU A 108 -19.43 -6.15 -5.38
C LEU A 108 -20.38 -5.10 -4.81
N LYS A 109 -21.60 -5.02 -5.38
CA LYS A 109 -22.62 -4.03 -4.97
C LYS A 109 -22.92 -4.12 -3.48
N SER A 110 -22.63 -5.28 -2.89
CA SER A 110 -22.53 -5.50 -1.46
C SER A 110 -21.64 -6.72 -1.23
N LEU A 111 -20.78 -6.66 -0.22
CA LEU A 111 -20.18 -7.87 0.36
C LEU A 111 -21.32 -8.82 0.76
N PRO A 112 -21.22 -10.14 0.52
CA PRO A 112 -22.18 -11.11 1.07
C PRO A 112 -22.40 -10.87 2.55
N GLU A 113 -23.64 -11.01 3.05
CA GLU A 113 -23.94 -10.73 4.46
C GLU A 113 -23.08 -11.56 5.41
N GLU A 114 -22.77 -12.80 5.04
CA GLU A 114 -21.83 -13.68 5.76
C GLU A 114 -20.45 -13.05 5.90
N LEU A 115 -19.89 -12.52 4.81
CA LEU A 115 -18.58 -11.86 4.82
C LEU A 115 -18.63 -10.54 5.61
N LYS A 116 -19.77 -9.83 5.57
CA LYS A 116 -19.98 -8.64 6.39
C LYS A 116 -20.03 -8.99 7.89
N ALA A 117 -20.64 -10.11 8.25
CA ALA A 117 -20.67 -10.61 9.62
C ALA A 117 -19.26 -11.06 10.08
N TRP A 118 -18.49 -11.75 9.23
CA TRP A 118 -17.12 -12.14 9.53
C TRP A 118 -16.14 -10.97 9.64
N SER A 119 -16.44 -9.86 8.96
CA SER A 119 -15.65 -8.62 9.02
C SER A 119 -16.07 -7.67 10.14
N ALA A 120 -17.03 -8.07 10.99
CA ALA A 120 -17.34 -7.31 12.19
C ALA A 120 -16.11 -7.24 13.11
N PRO A 121 -15.83 -6.08 13.75
CA PRO A 121 -14.69 -5.96 14.65
C PRO A 121 -14.83 -6.92 15.82
N LEU A 122 -13.72 -7.54 16.21
CA LEU A 122 -13.67 -8.37 17.42
C LEU A 122 -14.05 -7.53 18.66
N PRO A 123 -14.64 -8.13 19.70
CA PRO A 123 -14.81 -7.46 20.99
C PRO A 123 -13.48 -6.90 21.49
N LYS A 124 -13.49 -5.71 22.10
CA LYS A 124 -12.27 -5.01 22.55
C LYS A 124 -11.45 -5.83 23.55
N GLU A 125 -12.13 -6.70 24.29
CA GLU A 125 -11.56 -7.62 25.26
C GLU A 125 -10.65 -8.67 24.59
N GLN A 126 -10.90 -8.99 23.32
CA GLN A 126 -10.12 -9.94 22.51
C GLN A 126 -9.01 -9.27 21.70
N TRP A 127 -8.89 -7.94 21.78
CA TRP A 127 -7.85 -7.24 21.03
C TRP A 127 -6.48 -7.56 21.62
N ALA A 128 -5.63 -8.19 20.80
CA ALA A 128 -4.24 -8.39 21.16
C ALA A 128 -3.54 -7.04 21.31
N LYS A 129 -2.86 -6.84 22.44
CA LYS A 129 -2.01 -5.65 22.62
C LYS A 129 -0.70 -5.86 21.84
N PRO A 130 -0.23 -4.86 21.07
CA PRO A 130 1.07 -4.94 20.42
C PRO A 130 2.16 -5.24 21.45
N SER A 131 3.06 -6.16 21.13
CA SER A 131 4.19 -6.49 22.01
C SER A 131 5.12 -5.28 22.17
N GLU A 132 5.83 -5.20 23.29
CA GLU A 132 6.78 -4.11 23.54
C GLU A 132 7.88 -4.05 22.46
N ALA A 133 8.34 -5.22 22.00
CA ALA A 133 9.29 -5.32 20.89
C ALA A 133 8.76 -4.69 19.59
N LEU A 134 7.49 -4.93 19.26
CA LEU A 134 6.84 -4.37 18.08
C LEU A 134 6.68 -2.85 18.21
N GLN A 135 6.22 -2.37 19.36
CA GLN A 135 6.10 -0.92 19.61
C GLN A 135 7.46 -0.22 19.49
N GLY A 136 8.52 -0.82 20.04
CA GLY A 136 9.87 -0.32 19.94
C GLY A 136 10.34 -0.22 18.49
N LEU A 137 10.05 -1.22 17.65
CA LEU A 137 10.34 -1.23 16.21
C LEU A 137 9.58 -0.13 15.47
N ASN A 138 8.28 0.01 15.71
CA ASN A 138 7.47 1.05 15.08
C ASN A 138 8.02 2.45 15.34
N GLN A 139 8.39 2.77 16.59
CA GLN A 139 8.99 4.06 16.92
C GLN A 139 10.30 4.35 16.16
N GLN A 140 11.06 3.31 15.82
CA GLN A 140 12.31 3.49 15.06
C GLN A 140 12.02 3.75 13.59
N LEU A 141 11.06 3.03 13.02
CA LEU A 141 10.62 3.26 11.65
C LEU A 141 10.08 4.68 11.50
N THR A 142 9.26 5.15 12.43
CA THR A 142 8.79 6.55 12.46
C THR A 142 9.96 7.53 12.43
N ARG A 143 10.96 7.35 13.31
CA ARG A 143 12.15 8.22 13.33
C ARG A 143 13.00 8.14 12.06
N ALA A 144 13.01 6.99 11.38
CA ALA A 144 13.73 6.83 10.12
C ALA A 144 13.00 7.55 8.99
N TYR A 145 11.67 7.44 8.92
CA TYR A 145 10.83 8.17 7.97
C TYR A 145 10.93 9.68 8.17
N GLU A 146 10.94 10.18 9.42
CA GLU A 146 11.17 11.59 9.73
C GLU A 146 12.51 12.12 9.22
N ARG A 147 13.53 11.27 9.10
CA ARG A 147 14.84 11.61 8.52
C ARG A 147 14.86 11.54 6.99
N GLY A 148 13.75 11.20 6.35
CA GLY A 148 13.62 11.11 4.90
C GLY A 148 14.07 9.79 4.29
N LEU A 149 14.39 8.77 5.10
CA LEU A 149 14.66 7.43 4.60
C LEU A 149 13.37 6.84 4.02
N LYS A 150 13.46 6.16 2.88
CA LYS A 150 12.31 5.50 2.23
C LYS A 150 12.38 4.00 2.47
N PHE A 151 11.22 3.35 2.59
CA PHE A 151 11.13 1.89 2.79
C PHE A 151 11.97 1.07 1.79
N THR A 152 12.02 1.48 0.51
CA THR A 152 12.84 0.84 -0.53
C THR A 152 14.34 0.88 -0.28
N GLN A 153 14.80 1.74 0.63
CA GLN A 153 16.20 1.92 1.00
C GLN A 153 16.51 1.27 2.35
N MET A 154 15.51 0.68 3.03
CA MET A 154 15.62 0.27 4.42
C MET A 154 16.18 -1.14 4.64
N GLY A 155 16.55 -1.91 3.61
CA GLY A 155 17.20 -3.22 3.81
C GLY A 155 16.40 -4.19 4.71
N SER A 156 17.07 -5.18 5.29
CA SER A 156 16.43 -6.13 6.21
C SER A 156 16.42 -5.61 7.66
N VAL A 157 15.39 -5.96 8.44
CA VAL A 157 15.30 -5.57 9.86
C VAL A 157 16.48 -6.10 10.68
N SER A 158 17.02 -7.26 10.32
CA SER A 158 18.16 -7.89 10.98
C SER A 158 19.42 -7.01 10.90
N GLU A 159 19.68 -6.39 9.75
CA GLU A 159 20.81 -5.46 9.56
C GLU A 159 20.68 -4.23 10.48
N TRP A 160 19.45 -3.80 10.76
CA TRP A 160 19.16 -2.65 11.61
C TRP A 160 19.25 -2.95 13.10
N GLN A 161 18.94 -4.19 13.48
CA GLN A 161 19.03 -4.68 14.85
C GLN A 161 20.50 -4.99 15.24
N ALA A 162 21.25 -5.64 14.35
CA ALA A 162 22.66 -6.02 14.59
C ALA A 162 23.54 -4.80 14.92
N GLY A 163 23.43 -3.72 14.13
CA GLY A 163 24.19 -2.49 14.38
C GLY A 163 23.83 -1.76 15.69
N ARG A 164 22.71 -2.12 16.35
CA ARG A 164 22.34 -1.60 17.67
C ARG A 164 22.87 -2.47 18.79
N GLU A 165 22.82 -3.79 18.69
CA GLU A 165 23.45 -4.67 19.67
C GLU A 165 24.93 -4.33 19.83
N GLU A 166 25.61 -4.09 18.69
CA GLU A 166 26.98 -3.60 18.66
C GLU A 166 27.12 -2.23 19.35
N LYS A 167 26.30 -1.22 19.00
CA LYS A 167 26.37 0.12 19.63
C LYS A 167 26.02 0.11 21.12
N GLN A 168 25.12 -0.77 21.55
CA GLN A 168 24.67 -0.90 22.93
C GLN A 168 25.70 -1.67 23.77
N GLN A 169 26.34 -2.72 23.21
CA GLN A 169 27.52 -3.36 23.80
C GLN A 169 28.70 -2.41 23.89
N GLN A 170 28.96 -1.60 22.85
CA GLN A 170 30.06 -0.63 22.83
C GLN A 170 29.84 0.50 23.85
N LYS A 171 28.60 0.95 24.06
CA LYS A 171 28.23 1.87 25.16
C LYS A 171 28.36 1.22 26.54
N ARG A 172 27.92 -0.03 26.71
CA ARG A 172 28.06 -0.78 27.97
C ARG A 172 29.53 -1.08 28.30
N GLY A 173 30.38 -1.33 27.30
CA GLY A 173 31.83 -1.48 27.45
C GLY A 173 32.55 -0.18 27.80
N ARG A 174 32.16 0.94 27.17
CA ARG A 174 32.71 2.28 27.50
C ARG A 174 32.29 2.79 28.88
N GLY A 175 31.13 2.39 29.41
CA GLY A 175 30.67 2.74 30.75
C GLY A 175 31.34 1.96 31.89
N ARG A 176 32.08 0.88 31.58
CA ARG A 176 32.75 0.03 32.58
C ARG A 176 34.20 0.43 32.87
N PHE A 177 34.75 1.37 32.09
CA PHE A 177 36.07 1.99 32.29
C PHE A 177 35.92 3.46 32.71
N ARG A 178 35.28 3.70 33.85
CA ARG A 178 35.39 4.95 34.62
C ARG A 178 35.11 4.62 36.08
N ALA A 179 36.13 4.07 36.73
CA ALA A 179 36.31 4.06 38.17
C ALA A 179 37.73 4.58 38.42
#